data_AF-A0A7X7PDZ1-F1
#
_entry.id   AF-A0A7X7PDZ1-F1
#
_cell.length_a   1.000
_cell.length_b   1.000
_cell.length_c   1.000
_cell.angle_alpha   90.00
_cell.angle_beta   90.00
_cell.angle_gamma   90.00
#
_symmetry.space_group_name_H-M   'P 1'
#
loop_
_entity.id
_entity.type
_entity.pdbx_description
1 polymer ?
#
loop_
_entity_poly.entity_id
_entity_poly.type
_entity_poly.pdbx_seq_one_letter_code
_entity_poly.pdbx_strand_id
1 'polypeptide(L)'
;ALPAFAAEAVRLRLARRGDASLDALLFCNRDGGPLTTNNVRRQLRHVLDLAGIEGVTPHMFRRTVATAISNEAGVDLAAELLGHTDPAITVQHYIRRNEMVNPATAEMLDRAFGKKA
;
A
#
# COMPACT_ATOMS: atom_id res chain seq x y z
N ALA A 1 -7.05 9.81 10.28
CA ALA A 1 -5.77 10.05 10.98
C ALA A 1 -4.60 9.65 10.07
N LEU A 2 -3.40 10.21 10.26
CA LEU A 2 -2.17 9.81 9.53
C LEU A 2 -1.22 9.04 10.45
N PRO A 3 -0.58 7.94 9.99
CA PRO A 3 0.48 7.28 10.74
C PRO A 3 1.67 8.21 11.00
N ALA A 4 2.37 8.03 12.13
CA ALA A 4 3.47 8.91 12.54
C ALA A 4 4.59 9.01 11.48
N PHE A 5 4.96 7.89 10.85
CA PHE A 5 5.99 7.89 9.80
C PHE A 5 5.56 8.68 8.55
N ALA A 6 4.27 8.64 8.19
CA ALA A 6 3.74 9.38 7.05
C ALA A 6 3.65 10.87 7.38
N ALA A 7 3.20 11.20 8.59
CA ALA A 7 3.19 12.58 9.09
C ALA A 7 4.60 13.18 9.08
N GLU A 8 5.62 12.41 9.45
CA GLU A 8 7.02 12.86 9.41
C GLU A 8 7.51 13.14 7.99
N ALA A 9 7.22 12.25 7.03
CA ALA A 9 7.53 12.49 5.63
C ALA A 9 6.87 13.78 5.10
N VAL A 10 5.62 14.05 5.50
CA VAL A 10 4.90 15.29 5.17
C VAL A 10 5.57 16.51 5.79
N ARG A 11 5.97 16.46 7.07
CA ARG A 11 6.71 17.57 7.72
C ARG A 11 8.02 17.87 7.03
N LEU A 12 8.82 16.85 6.72
CA LEU A 12 10.07 17.03 5.97
C LEU A 12 9.84 17.64 4.59
N ARG A 13 8.74 17.27 3.92
CA ARG A 13 8.37 17.87 2.63
C ARG A 13 7.97 19.33 2.78
N LEU A 14 7.16 19.67 3.78
CA LEU A 14 6.73 21.03 4.09
C LEU A 14 7.93 21.92 4.46
N ALA A 15 8.88 21.43 5.25
CA ALA A 15 10.09 22.18 5.60
C ALA A 15 10.99 22.50 4.38
N ARG A 16 10.95 21.66 3.34
CA ARG A 16 11.65 21.88 2.07
C ARG A 16 10.84 22.73 1.08
N ARG A 17 9.56 22.98 1.35
CA ARG A 17 8.75 23.89 0.54
C ARG A 17 9.09 25.31 0.95
N GLY A 18 9.43 26.15 -0.03
CA GLY A 18 9.62 27.59 0.19
C GLY A 18 8.31 28.39 0.31
N ASP A 19 7.18 27.75 0.03
CA ASP A 19 5.85 28.37 0.11
C ASP A 19 4.99 27.69 1.19
N ALA A 20 4.67 28.46 2.23
CA ALA A 20 3.86 28.07 3.39
C ALA A 20 2.36 28.33 3.20
N SER A 21 1.92 28.78 2.03
CA SER A 21 0.50 28.95 1.71
C SER A 21 -0.26 27.63 1.85
N LEU A 22 -1.48 27.73 2.40
CA LEU A 22 -2.41 26.60 2.57
C LEU A 22 -2.93 26.08 1.23
N ASP A 23 -3.01 26.95 0.22
CA ASP A 23 -3.48 26.59 -1.12
C ASP A 23 -2.38 25.96 -1.98
N ALA A 24 -1.13 26.05 -1.54
CA ALA A 24 -0.01 25.53 -2.31
C ALA A 24 0.10 24.00 -2.19
N LEU A 25 0.32 23.37 -3.35
CA LEU A 25 0.37 21.92 -3.50
C LEU A 25 1.48 21.28 -2.65
N LEU A 26 1.13 20.23 -1.90
CA LEU A 26 2.12 19.45 -1.13
C LEU A 26 3.16 18.78 -2.04
N PHE A 27 2.72 18.31 -3.21
CA PHE A 27 3.56 17.72 -4.24
C PHE A 27 3.41 18.48 -5.55
N CYS A 28 4.35 19.38 -5.81
CA CYS A 28 4.44 20.14 -7.06
C CYS A 28 5.62 19.70 -7.92
N ASN A 29 5.55 20.01 -9.21
CA ASN A 29 6.70 20.03 -10.10
C ASN A 29 7.59 21.25 -9.80
N ARG A 30 8.72 21.37 -10.52
CA ARG A 30 9.69 22.46 -10.33
C ARG A 30 9.12 23.87 -10.58
N ASP A 31 8.05 23.95 -11.37
CA ASP A 31 7.39 25.19 -11.76
C ASP A 31 6.20 25.52 -10.82
N GLY A 32 6.03 24.77 -9.73
CA GLY A 32 4.94 24.95 -8.76
C GLY A 32 3.60 24.31 -9.15
N GLY A 33 3.49 23.80 -10.38
CA GLY A 33 2.28 23.14 -10.88
C GLY A 33 2.13 21.69 -10.36
N PRO A 34 0.97 21.05 -10.63
CA PRO A 34 0.71 19.67 -10.21
C PRO A 34 1.65 18.67 -10.88
N LEU A 35 2.01 17.61 -10.15
CA LEU A 35 2.68 16.45 -10.73
C LEU A 35 1.70 15.65 -11.58
N THR A 36 2.11 15.31 -12.81
CA THR A 36 1.39 14.33 -13.62
C THR A 36 1.74 12.91 -13.19
N THR A 37 0.89 11.95 -13.54
CA THR A 37 1.17 10.52 -13.30
C THR A 37 2.48 10.07 -13.96
N ASN A 38 2.84 10.64 -15.12
CA ASN A 38 4.12 10.35 -15.77
C ASN A 38 5.31 10.92 -14.99
N ASN A 39 5.18 12.11 -14.40
CA ASN A 39 6.24 12.67 -13.56
C ASN A 39 6.54 11.77 -12.36
N VAL A 40 5.50 11.32 -11.66
CA VAL A 40 5.63 10.42 -10.51
C VAL A 40 6.27 9.09 -10.92
N ARG A 41 5.80 8.47 -12.00
CA ARG A 41 6.38 7.20 -12.50
C ARG A 41 7.85 7.35 -12.89
N ARG A 42 8.22 8.48 -13.51
CA ARG A 42 9.62 8.75 -13.90
C ARG A 42 10.52 8.93 -12.68
N GLN A 43 10.07 9.69 -11.68
CA GLN A 43 10.81 9.87 -10.44
C GLN A 43 10.97 8.55 -9.68
N LEU A 44 9.91 7.76 -9.58
CA LEU A 44 9.96 6.45 -8.94
C LEU A 44 10.96 5.53 -9.64
N ARG A 45 10.90 5.39 -10.98
CA ARG A 45 11.88 4.58 -11.74
C ARG A 45 13.30 5.04 -11.46
N HIS A 46 13.56 6.33 -11.52
CA HIS A 46 14.90 6.86 -11.25
C HIS A 46 15.44 6.45 -9.87
N VAL A 47 14.63 6.54 -8.82
CA VAL A 47 15.03 6.13 -7.46
C VAL A 47 15.25 4.61 -7.37
N LEU A 48 14.40 3.82 -8.03
CA LEU A 48 14.51 2.37 -8.07
C LEU A 48 15.76 1.91 -8.84
N ASP A 49 16.07 2.55 -9.97
CA ASP A 49 17.26 2.28 -10.78
C ASP A 49 18.52 2.54 -9.95
N LEU A 50 18.57 3.65 -9.21
CA LEU A 50 19.69 3.96 -8.30
C LEU A 50 19.83 2.94 -7.16
N ALA A 51 18.74 2.30 -6.75
CA ALA A 51 18.71 1.27 -5.73
C ALA A 51 18.94 -0.15 -6.28
N GLY A 52 19.05 -0.32 -7.61
CA GLY A 52 19.13 -1.64 -8.24
C GLY A 52 17.86 -2.48 -8.10
N ILE A 53 16.69 -1.83 -7.98
CA ILE A 53 15.40 -2.49 -7.80
C ILE A 53 14.60 -2.41 -9.09
N GLU A 54 14.13 -3.54 -9.60
CA GLU A 54 13.34 -3.61 -10.82
C GLU A 54 11.88 -4.01 -10.55
N GLY A 55 11.03 -3.79 -11.56
CA GLY A 55 9.65 -4.29 -11.57
C GLY A 55 8.66 -3.55 -10.67
N VAL A 56 9.09 -2.60 -9.84
CA VAL A 56 8.19 -1.88 -8.91
C VAL A 56 7.40 -0.77 -9.60
N THR A 57 6.10 -0.69 -9.30
CA THR A 57 5.17 0.33 -9.82
C THR A 57 4.48 1.06 -8.66
N PRO A 58 3.93 2.28 -8.87
CA PRO A 58 3.20 2.97 -7.81
C PRO A 58 2.06 2.14 -7.21
N HIS A 59 1.40 1.33 -8.04
CA HIS A 59 0.30 0.48 -7.61
C HIS A 59 0.75 -0.59 -6.60
N MET A 60 1.99 -1.07 -6.68
CA MET A 60 2.53 -2.05 -5.74
C MET A 60 2.56 -1.53 -4.29
N PHE A 61 2.89 -0.25 -4.07
CA PHE A 61 2.83 0.35 -2.73
C PHE A 61 1.42 0.29 -2.14
N ARG A 62 0.39 0.54 -2.96
CA ARG A 62 -1.02 0.44 -2.54
C ARG A 62 -1.40 -1.00 -2.17
N ARG A 63 -0.92 -1.99 -2.93
CA ARG A 63 -1.10 -3.42 -2.59
C ARG A 63 -0.39 -3.82 -1.29
N THR A 64 0.84 -3.34 -1.08
CA THR A 64 1.62 -3.62 0.14
C THR A 64 0.89 -3.13 1.39
N VAL A 65 0.40 -1.88 1.39
CA VAL A 65 -0.34 -1.33 2.54
C VAL A 65 -1.64 -2.09 2.79
N ALA A 66 -2.39 -2.41 1.74
CA ALA A 66 -3.63 -3.18 1.85
C ALA A 66 -3.40 -4.59 2.43
N THR A 67 -2.35 -5.26 1.97
CA THR A 67 -1.96 -6.59 2.48
C THR A 67 -1.55 -6.51 3.94
N ALA A 68 -0.76 -5.50 4.33
CA ALA A 68 -0.34 -5.31 5.71
C ALA A 68 -1.54 -5.13 6.66
N ILE A 69 -2.50 -4.25 6.31
CA ILE A 69 -3.71 -4.07 7.12
C ILE A 69 -4.59 -5.31 7.12
N SER A 70 -4.72 -5.99 5.96
CA SER A 70 -5.53 -7.21 5.89
C SER A 70 -4.99 -8.33 6.76
N ASN A 71 -3.68 -8.44 6.91
CA ASN A 71 -3.06 -9.45 7.75
C ASN A 71 -3.27 -9.16 9.25
N GLU A 72 -3.30 -7.89 9.64
CA GLU A 72 -3.45 -7.47 11.04
C GLU A 72 -4.92 -7.40 11.48
N ALA A 73 -5.81 -6.95 10.60
CA ALA A 73 -7.19 -6.56 10.96
C ALA A 73 -8.26 -7.05 9.99
N GLY A 74 -7.88 -7.84 8.97
CA GLY A 74 -8.82 -8.40 7.99
C GLY A 74 -9.10 -7.48 6.79
N VAL A 75 -9.74 -8.08 5.79
CA VAL A 75 -10.00 -7.47 4.47
C VAL A 75 -10.86 -6.22 4.54
N ASP A 76 -11.84 -6.17 5.44
CA ASP A 76 -12.82 -5.08 5.49
C ASP A 76 -12.16 -3.75 5.86
N LEU A 77 -11.29 -3.76 6.88
CA LEU A 77 -10.54 -2.57 7.27
C LEU A 77 -9.53 -2.14 6.18
N ALA A 78 -8.94 -3.11 5.46
CA ALA A 78 -8.10 -2.80 4.31
C ALA A 78 -8.91 -2.16 3.18
N ALA A 79 -10.14 -2.61 2.92
CA ALA A 79 -11.02 -2.03 1.90
C ALA A 79 -11.46 -0.61 2.27
N GLU A 80 -11.77 -0.36 3.54
CA GLU A 80 -12.08 0.98 4.07
C GLU A 80 -10.91 1.94 3.86
N LEU A 81 -9.68 1.53 4.23
CA LEU A 81 -8.47 2.35 4.01
C LEU A 81 -8.26 2.71 2.55
N LEU A 82 -8.56 1.77 1.64
CA LEU A 82 -8.44 2.00 0.20
C LEU A 82 -9.58 2.84 -0.37
N GLY A 83 -10.67 3.05 0.37
CA GLY A 83 -11.86 3.75 -0.12
C GLY A 83 -12.64 2.94 -1.16
N HIS A 84 -12.60 1.61 -1.09
CA HIS A 84 -13.41 0.76 -1.95
C HIS A 84 -14.74 0.44 -1.26
N THR A 85 -15.85 0.71 -1.96
CA THR A 85 -17.20 0.35 -1.50
C THR A 85 -17.44 -1.16 -1.50
N ASP A 86 -16.70 -1.90 -2.34
CA ASP A 86 -16.76 -3.36 -2.42
C ASP A 86 -15.42 -4.00 -1.96
N PRO A 87 -15.42 -4.75 -0.84
CA PRO A 87 -14.25 -5.48 -0.36
C PRO A 87 -13.67 -6.47 -1.38
N ALA A 88 -14.47 -6.99 -2.31
CA ALA A 88 -14.02 -7.93 -3.34
C ALA A 88 -12.93 -7.31 -4.23
N ILE A 89 -12.99 -5.99 -4.52
CA ILE A 89 -11.97 -5.27 -5.28
C ILE A 89 -10.63 -5.29 -4.53
N THR A 90 -10.67 -5.14 -3.20
CA THR A 90 -9.50 -5.20 -2.33
C THR A 90 -8.89 -6.61 -2.30
N VAL A 91 -9.70 -7.65 -2.19
CA VAL A 91 -9.24 -9.06 -2.26
C VAL A 91 -8.62 -9.37 -3.62
N GLN A 92 -9.27 -8.96 -4.71
CA GLN A 92 -8.85 -9.35 -6.06
C GLN A 92 -7.57 -8.65 -6.50
N HIS A 93 -7.44 -7.35 -6.22
CA HIS A 93 -6.36 -6.54 -6.78
C HIS A 93 -5.29 -6.15 -5.77
N TYR A 94 -5.61 -6.12 -4.47
CA TYR A 94 -4.75 -5.46 -3.48
C TYR A 94 -4.16 -6.37 -2.42
N ILE A 95 -4.85 -7.43 -2.02
CA ILE A 95 -4.31 -8.40 -1.07
C ILE A 95 -3.49 -9.43 -1.83
N ARG A 96 -2.21 -9.56 -1.49
CA ARG A 96 -1.41 -10.71 -1.96
C ARG A 96 -1.97 -11.95 -1.25
N ARG A 97 -2.53 -12.88 -2.02
CA ARG A 97 -2.94 -14.18 -1.46
C ARG A 97 -1.71 -14.89 -0.92
N ASN A 98 -1.81 -15.40 0.31
CA ASN A 98 -0.81 -16.33 0.81
C ASN A 98 -0.97 -17.64 0.05
N GLU A 99 0.03 -17.99 -0.77
CA GLU A 99 0.03 -19.22 -1.55
C GLU A 99 0.33 -20.45 -0.67
N MET A 100 0.83 -20.24 0.55
CA MET A 100 1.01 -21.31 1.53
C MET A 100 -0.32 -21.66 2.18
N VAL A 101 -0.72 -22.92 2.03
CA VAL A 101 -1.88 -23.48 2.74
C VAL A 101 -1.60 -23.45 4.23
N ASN A 102 -2.53 -22.89 5.02
CA ASN A 102 -2.39 -22.86 6.47
C ASN A 102 -2.48 -24.29 7.03
N PRO A 103 -1.44 -24.83 7.70
CA PRO A 103 -1.44 -26.20 8.22
C PRO A 103 -2.57 -26.48 9.21
N ALA A 104 -3.10 -25.44 9.89
CA ALA A 104 -4.28 -25.58 10.74
C ALA A 104 -5.51 -26.12 9.99
N THR A 105 -5.60 -25.88 8.67
CA THR A 105 -6.68 -26.43 7.85
C THR A 105 -6.58 -27.96 7.74
N ALA A 106 -5.37 -28.52 7.68
CA ALA A 106 -5.17 -29.97 7.72
C ALA A 106 -5.58 -30.54 9.08
N GLU A 107 -5.17 -29.92 10.18
CA GLU A 107 -5.56 -30.34 11.54
C GLU A 107 -7.08 -30.28 11.79
N MET A 108 -7.76 -29.29 11.19
CA MET A 108 -9.21 -29.19 11.24
C MET A 108 -9.89 -30.32 10.46
N LEU A 109 -9.37 -30.65 9.27
CA LEU A 109 -9.88 -31.76 8.46
C LEU A 109 -9.64 -33.11 9.13
N ASP A 110 -8.47 -33.31 9.74
CA ASP A 110 -8.16 -34.52 10.50
C ASP A 110 -9.08 -34.70 11.70
N ARG A 111 -9.44 -33.63 12.42
CA ARG A 111 -10.46 -33.72 13.49
C ARG A 111 -11.86 -34.01 12.97
N ALA A 112 -12.23 -33.44 11.82
CA ALA A 112 -13.57 -33.58 11.28
C ALA A 112 -13.80 -34.95 10.61
N PHE A 113 -12.78 -35.51 9.97
CA PHE A 113 -12.91 -36.67 9.09
C PHE A 113 -11.89 -37.79 9.38
N GLY A 114 -10.88 -37.54 10.20
CA GLY A 114 -9.90 -38.54 10.58
C GLY A 114 -10.56 -39.67 11.35
N LYS A 115 -10.40 -40.90 10.85
CA LYS A 115 -10.86 -42.10 11.57
C LYS A 115 -10.06 -42.20 12.87
N LYS A 116 -10.76 -42.33 13.99
CA LYS A 116 -10.13 -42.75 15.25
C LYS A 116 -9.54 -44.14 15.02
N ALA A 117 -8.22 -44.26 15.15
CA ALA A 117 -7.55 -45.54 15.31
C ALA A 117 -7.94 -46.17 16.65
#